data_AF-A0A5J5AK83-F1
#
_entry.id   AF-A0A5J5AK83-F1
#
_cell.length_a   1.000
_cell.length_b   1.000
_cell.length_c   1.000
_cell.angle_alpha   90.00
_cell.angle_beta   90.00
_cell.angle_gamma   90.00
#
_symmetry.space_group_name_H-M   'P 1'
#
loop_
_entity.id
_entity.type
_entity.pdbx_description
1 polymer ?
#
loop_
_entity_poly.entity_id
_entity_poly.type
_entity_poly.pdbx_seq_one_letter_code
_entity_poly.pdbx_strand_id
1 'polypeptide(L)'
;MVQTILDSSAGNPNRTTAAKNCLEGLHNSEYRISSADGALPGGRIKDARAWMSAALLYQYDCWSGLKYVNDTQRINETMAFLDSLIGLTSNALSILVAYDVFGNETGSWKPPMTERDGFWEGVGGAGGGPGLGYKGGFPSGLKADVTVCGGGCDYKRVQDAVNAAPDNQGMRRFVIHIKEGVYEETVRVPLEKKNVVFLGDGMGKTVITGSLNVGQPGISTYNTATVGVVGDGFMASGLTIQNTAGPDAHQAVAFRSDSDLSIIENCEFIGNQDTLYTHSLRQFYKSCRIQGNVDFIFGNSCFNLSRLPHPNCSPATQPRKG
;
A
#
# COMPACT_ATOMS: atom_id res chain seq x y z
N MET A 1 -10.05 -14.58 -17.88
CA MET A 1 -8.82 -15.38 -18.22
C MET A 1 -8.12 -15.87 -16.96
N VAL A 2 -7.83 -14.97 -16.00
CA VAL A 2 -7.13 -15.29 -14.74
C VAL A 2 -7.90 -16.30 -13.87
N GLN A 3 -9.22 -16.20 -13.77
CA GLN A 3 -10.03 -17.21 -13.04
C GLN A 3 -9.78 -18.62 -13.56
N THR A 4 -9.73 -18.81 -14.87
CA THR A 4 -9.40 -20.11 -15.49
C THR A 4 -7.99 -20.59 -15.15
N ILE A 5 -7.01 -19.67 -15.02
CA ILE A 5 -5.66 -20.01 -14.54
C ILE A 5 -5.75 -20.51 -13.10
N LEU A 6 -6.48 -19.81 -12.23
CA LEU A 6 -6.69 -20.22 -10.84
C LEU A 6 -7.33 -21.61 -10.73
N ASP A 7 -8.43 -21.84 -11.46
CA ASP A 7 -9.17 -23.11 -11.44
C ASP A 7 -8.29 -24.28 -11.92
N SER A 8 -7.33 -24.02 -12.82
CA SER A 8 -6.37 -25.00 -13.34
C SER A 8 -5.03 -25.03 -12.59
N SER A 9 -4.90 -24.32 -11.47
CA SER A 9 -3.66 -24.24 -10.67
C SER A 9 -3.55 -25.32 -9.59
N ALA A 10 -4.46 -26.31 -9.56
CA ALA A 10 -4.44 -27.39 -8.58
C ALA A 10 -3.06 -28.06 -8.50
N GLY A 11 -2.48 -28.11 -7.30
CA GLY A 11 -1.15 -28.68 -7.06
C GLY A 11 0.04 -27.77 -7.38
N ASN A 12 -0.17 -26.54 -7.88
CA ASN A 12 0.88 -25.52 -8.06
C ASN A 12 0.61 -24.30 -7.17
N PRO A 13 1.23 -24.23 -5.96
CA PRO A 13 1.04 -23.13 -5.02
C PRO A 13 1.44 -21.77 -5.61
N ASN A 14 2.53 -21.70 -6.37
CA ASN A 14 3.02 -20.45 -6.95
C ASN A 14 2.04 -19.91 -7.99
N ARG A 15 1.52 -20.77 -8.87
CA ARG A 15 0.51 -20.38 -9.87
C ARG A 15 -0.81 -19.98 -9.20
N THR A 16 -1.23 -20.72 -8.17
CA THR A 16 -2.43 -20.41 -7.37
C THR A 16 -2.32 -19.01 -6.75
N THR A 17 -1.19 -18.71 -6.11
CA THR A 17 -0.95 -17.41 -5.48
C THR A 17 -0.85 -16.28 -6.50
N ALA A 18 -0.12 -16.48 -7.60
CA ALA A 18 -0.03 -15.49 -8.68
C ALA A 18 -1.41 -15.17 -9.25
N ALA A 19 -2.25 -16.19 -9.48
CA ALA A 19 -3.61 -15.99 -9.99
C ALA A 19 -4.52 -15.29 -8.98
N LYS A 20 -4.46 -15.64 -7.69
CA LYS A 20 -5.23 -14.96 -6.62
C LYS A 20 -4.85 -13.49 -6.48
N ASN A 21 -3.55 -13.20 -6.39
CA ASN A 21 -3.06 -11.83 -6.29
C ASN A 21 -3.42 -11.02 -7.54
N CYS A 22 -3.34 -11.64 -8.73
CA CYS A 22 -3.78 -10.98 -9.96
C CYS A 22 -5.29 -10.67 -9.94
N LEU A 23 -6.15 -11.59 -9.49
CA LEU A 23 -7.59 -11.32 -9.39
C LEU A 23 -7.89 -10.16 -8.43
N GLU A 24 -7.23 -10.13 -7.27
CA GLU A 24 -7.33 -9.02 -6.31
C GLU A 24 -6.86 -7.71 -6.94
N GLY A 25 -5.69 -7.70 -7.59
CA GLY A 25 -5.15 -6.52 -8.27
C GLY A 25 -6.08 -6.02 -9.38
N LEU A 26 -6.62 -6.89 -10.22
CA LEU A 26 -7.54 -6.49 -11.29
C LEU A 26 -8.86 -5.95 -10.74
N HIS A 27 -9.39 -6.51 -9.64
CA HIS A 27 -10.55 -5.95 -8.96
C HIS A 27 -10.27 -4.54 -8.42
N ASN A 28 -9.12 -4.35 -7.77
CA ASN A 28 -8.69 -3.03 -7.31
C ASN A 28 -8.49 -2.06 -8.48
N SER A 29 -7.93 -2.52 -9.60
CA SER A 29 -7.74 -1.74 -10.83
C SER A 29 -9.06 -1.23 -11.39
N GLU A 30 -10.05 -2.12 -11.53
CA GLU A 30 -11.39 -1.77 -12.00
C GLU A 30 -12.05 -0.72 -11.10
N TYR A 31 -11.99 -0.91 -9.78
CA TYR A 31 -12.49 0.06 -8.81
C TYR A 31 -11.83 1.44 -8.95
N ARG A 32 -10.51 1.49 -9.16
CA ARG A 32 -9.78 2.75 -9.35
C ARG A 32 -10.10 3.44 -10.67
N ILE A 33 -10.26 2.68 -11.76
CA ILE A 33 -10.71 3.22 -13.05
C ILE A 33 -12.12 3.82 -12.91
N SER A 34 -13.05 3.12 -12.27
CA SER A 34 -14.40 3.63 -12.02
C SER A 34 -14.39 4.87 -11.13
N SER A 35 -13.54 4.90 -10.10
CA SER A 35 -13.36 6.06 -9.24
C SER A 35 -12.83 7.26 -10.02
N ALA A 36 -11.86 7.05 -10.91
CA ALA A 36 -11.31 8.09 -11.77
C ALA A 36 -12.38 8.66 -12.70
N ASP A 37 -13.14 7.80 -13.40
CA ASP A 37 -14.24 8.20 -14.27
C ASP A 37 -15.25 9.08 -13.52
N GLY A 38 -15.67 8.66 -12.32
CA GLY A 38 -16.57 9.46 -11.47
C GLY A 38 -15.98 10.78 -10.95
N ALA A 39 -14.65 10.94 -10.94
CA ALA A 39 -13.98 12.18 -10.53
C ALA A 39 -13.88 13.22 -11.65
N LEU A 40 -13.82 12.79 -12.92
CA LEU A 40 -13.56 13.68 -14.06
C LEU A 40 -14.62 14.77 -14.23
N PRO A 41 -15.95 14.49 -14.18
CA PRO A 41 -16.96 15.54 -14.32
C PRO A 41 -16.90 16.61 -13.23
N GLY A 42 -16.37 16.25 -12.04
CA GLY A 42 -16.20 17.16 -10.91
C GLY A 42 -14.90 17.97 -10.93
N GLY A 43 -14.11 17.88 -12.00
CA GLY A 43 -12.81 18.58 -12.11
C GLY A 43 -11.73 18.06 -11.17
N ARG A 44 -11.93 16.88 -10.56
CA ARG A 44 -10.97 16.28 -9.61
C ARG A 44 -9.87 15.51 -10.35
N ILE A 45 -9.21 16.20 -11.28
CA ILE A 45 -8.24 15.60 -12.19
C ILE A 45 -7.05 14.96 -11.46
N LYS A 46 -6.58 15.58 -10.36
CA LYS A 46 -5.47 15.04 -9.55
C LYS A 46 -5.84 13.73 -8.84
N ASP A 47 -7.09 13.59 -8.39
CA ASP A 47 -7.59 12.32 -7.84
C ASP A 47 -7.65 11.26 -8.95
N ALA A 48 -8.22 11.61 -10.11
CA ALA A 48 -8.30 10.71 -11.25
C ALA A 48 -6.91 10.24 -11.72
N ARG A 49 -5.91 11.13 -11.75
CA ARG A 49 -4.50 10.79 -12.04
C ARG A 49 -3.97 9.77 -11.01
N ALA A 50 -4.11 10.04 -9.72
CA ALA A 50 -3.63 9.15 -8.67
C ALA A 50 -4.25 7.75 -8.75
N TRP A 51 -5.57 7.69 -8.98
CA TRP A 51 -6.29 6.42 -9.11
C TRP A 51 -5.94 5.68 -10.41
N MET A 52 -5.79 6.37 -11.54
CA MET A 52 -5.37 5.73 -12.79
C MET A 52 -3.93 5.21 -12.72
N SER A 53 -3.02 5.92 -12.04
CA SER A 53 -1.67 5.41 -11.76
C SER A 53 -1.70 4.12 -10.94
N ALA A 54 -2.55 4.05 -9.91
CA ALA A 54 -2.72 2.82 -9.13
C ALA A 54 -3.35 1.69 -9.97
N ALA A 55 -4.35 1.99 -10.79
CA ALA A 55 -4.97 1.03 -11.69
C ALA A 55 -3.95 0.40 -12.65
N LEU A 56 -3.07 1.22 -13.23
CA LEU A 56 -1.97 0.78 -14.09
C LEU A 56 -1.00 -0.14 -13.35
N LEU A 57 -0.61 0.24 -12.12
CA LEU A 57 0.29 -0.57 -11.30
C LEU A 57 -0.31 -1.95 -11.00
N TYR A 58 -1.59 -2.03 -10.65
CA TYR A 58 -2.24 -3.32 -10.38
C TYR A 58 -2.28 -4.26 -11.60
N GLN A 59 -2.49 -3.70 -12.79
CA GLN A 59 -2.43 -4.46 -14.04
C GLN A 59 -1.02 -4.98 -14.29
N TYR A 60 -0.02 -4.12 -14.08
CA TYR A 60 1.39 -4.47 -14.19
C TYR A 60 1.79 -5.56 -13.19
N ASP A 61 1.38 -5.46 -11.93
CA ASP A 61 1.69 -6.46 -10.90
C ASP A 61 1.08 -7.81 -11.21
N CYS A 62 -0.16 -7.84 -11.71
CA CYS A 62 -0.75 -9.07 -12.21
C CYS A 62 0.11 -9.67 -13.34
N TRP A 63 0.48 -8.88 -14.35
CA TRP A 63 1.32 -9.34 -15.45
C TRP A 63 2.67 -9.86 -14.97
N SER A 64 3.30 -9.11 -14.05
CA SER A 64 4.61 -9.44 -13.46
C SER A 64 4.55 -10.72 -12.65
N GLY A 65 3.51 -10.91 -11.83
CA GLY A 65 3.30 -12.14 -11.07
C GLY A 65 3.14 -13.37 -11.97
N LEU A 66 2.37 -13.24 -13.06
CA LEU A 66 2.16 -14.32 -14.02
C LEU A 66 3.43 -14.69 -14.80
N LYS A 67 4.33 -13.73 -15.05
CA LYS A 67 5.61 -13.95 -15.73
C LYS A 67 6.46 -15.05 -15.08
N TYR A 68 6.46 -15.13 -13.76
CA TYR A 68 7.27 -16.11 -13.00
C TYR A 68 6.65 -17.51 -12.92
N VAL A 69 5.42 -17.66 -13.39
CA VAL A 69 4.71 -18.95 -13.46
C VAL A 69 4.25 -19.25 -14.88
N ASN A 70 4.95 -18.72 -15.89
CA ASN A 70 4.57 -18.80 -17.29
C ASN A 70 4.88 -20.17 -17.91
N ASP A 71 4.18 -21.19 -17.46
CA ASP A 71 4.37 -22.59 -17.82
C ASP A 71 3.21 -23.18 -18.66
N THR A 72 2.21 -22.37 -19.01
CA THR A 72 1.08 -22.78 -19.84
C THR A 72 0.77 -21.75 -20.94
N GLN A 73 0.21 -22.21 -22.06
CA GLN A 73 -0.27 -21.33 -23.13
C GLN A 73 -1.30 -20.30 -22.61
N ARG A 74 -2.16 -20.71 -21.67
CA ARG A 74 -3.18 -19.82 -21.11
C ARG A 74 -2.59 -18.63 -20.36
N ILE A 75 -1.46 -18.83 -19.69
CA ILE A 75 -0.74 -17.76 -18.99
C ILE A 75 -0.11 -16.80 -20.01
N ASN A 76 0.54 -17.33 -21.05
CA ASN A 76 1.06 -16.52 -22.16
C ASN A 76 -0.02 -15.63 -22.80
N GLU A 77 -1.18 -16.20 -23.14
CA GLU A 77 -2.32 -15.46 -23.71
C GLU A 77 -2.82 -14.37 -22.74
N THR A 78 -2.91 -14.69 -21.45
CA THR A 78 -3.36 -13.75 -20.42
C THR A 78 -2.37 -12.60 -20.26
N MET A 79 -1.07 -12.89 -20.27
CA MET A 79 -0.03 -11.86 -20.21
C MET A 79 -0.05 -10.94 -21.44
N ALA A 80 -0.25 -11.48 -22.65
CA ALA A 80 -0.36 -10.66 -23.86
C ALA A 80 -1.60 -9.73 -23.82
N PHE A 81 -2.72 -10.22 -23.28
CA PHE A 81 -3.91 -9.39 -23.06
C PHE A 81 -3.64 -8.28 -22.03
N LEU A 82 -3.00 -8.61 -20.91
CA LEU A 82 -2.63 -7.64 -19.88
C LEU A 82 -1.67 -6.57 -20.40
N ASP A 83 -0.70 -6.94 -21.23
CA ASP A 83 0.23 -5.99 -21.87
C ASP A 83 -0.52 -4.96 -22.73
N SER A 84 -1.52 -5.42 -23.49
CA SER A 84 -2.39 -4.53 -24.27
C SER A 84 -3.24 -3.62 -23.36
N LEU A 85 -3.78 -4.16 -22.26
CA LEU A 85 -4.57 -3.38 -21.29
C LEU A 85 -3.71 -2.32 -20.57
N ILE A 86 -2.48 -2.67 -20.18
CA ILE A 86 -1.50 -1.76 -19.58
C ILE A 86 -1.21 -0.60 -20.56
N GLY A 87 -1.06 -0.90 -21.85
CA GLY A 87 -0.89 0.12 -22.89
C GLY A 87 -2.06 1.11 -22.95
N LEU A 88 -3.30 0.62 -22.91
CA LEU A 88 -4.50 1.46 -22.91
C LEU A 88 -4.60 2.34 -21.64
N THR A 89 -4.41 1.74 -20.46
CA THR A 89 -4.45 2.46 -19.18
C THR A 89 -3.33 3.51 -19.09
N SER A 90 -2.13 3.19 -19.58
CA SER A 90 -0.99 4.12 -19.62
C SER A 90 -1.25 5.32 -20.54
N ASN A 91 -1.85 5.08 -21.72
CA ASN A 91 -2.25 6.16 -22.63
C ASN A 91 -3.33 7.05 -22.01
N ALA A 92 -4.34 6.46 -21.36
CA ALA A 92 -5.37 7.21 -20.65
C ALA A 92 -4.77 8.07 -19.51
N LEU A 93 -3.88 7.49 -18.70
CA LEU A 93 -3.16 8.24 -17.67
C LEU A 93 -2.35 9.40 -18.25
N SER A 94 -1.67 9.18 -19.37
CA SER A 94 -0.89 10.22 -20.06
C SER A 94 -1.79 11.38 -20.54
N ILE A 95 -2.99 11.07 -21.05
CA ILE A 95 -4.00 12.09 -21.41
C ILE A 95 -4.44 12.88 -20.18
N LEU A 96 -4.69 12.22 -19.04
CA LEU A 96 -5.08 12.90 -17.80
C LEU A 96 -3.97 13.82 -17.27
N VAL A 97 -2.71 13.39 -17.35
CA VAL A 97 -1.55 14.20 -16.99
C VAL A 97 -1.45 15.42 -17.91
N ALA A 98 -1.55 15.23 -19.21
CA ALA A 98 -1.48 16.33 -20.18
C ALA A 98 -2.63 17.34 -19.97
N TYR A 99 -3.84 16.86 -19.69
CA TYR A 99 -4.98 17.72 -19.37
C TYR A 99 -4.78 18.51 -18.06
N ASP A 100 -4.24 17.90 -17.01
CA ASP A 100 -3.97 18.61 -15.74
C ASP A 100 -2.90 19.71 -15.92
N VAL A 101 -1.88 19.46 -16.75
CA VAL A 101 -0.77 20.40 -16.95
C VAL A 101 -1.11 21.51 -17.96
N PHE A 102 -1.75 21.16 -19.07
CA PHE A 102 -1.95 22.06 -20.22
C PHE A 102 -3.42 22.45 -20.45
N GLY A 103 -4.35 21.89 -19.68
CA GLY A 103 -5.78 22.13 -19.86
C GLY A 103 -6.28 21.73 -21.25
N ASN A 104 -7.16 22.57 -21.80
CA ASN A 104 -7.79 22.34 -23.11
C ASN A 104 -6.88 22.64 -24.31
N GLU A 105 -5.65 23.12 -24.09
CA GLU A 105 -4.70 23.43 -25.17
C GLU A 105 -4.01 22.15 -25.67
N THR A 106 -4.75 21.32 -26.41
CA THR A 106 -4.27 20.01 -26.89
C THR A 106 -3.02 20.08 -27.77
N GLY A 107 -2.79 21.21 -28.45
CA GLY A 107 -1.56 21.47 -29.22
C GLY A 107 -0.30 21.62 -28.35
N SER A 108 -0.47 21.90 -27.05
CA SER A 108 0.61 22.01 -26.07
C SER A 108 0.90 20.68 -25.37
N TRP A 109 0.08 19.64 -25.58
CA TRP A 109 0.25 18.35 -24.93
C TRP A 109 1.53 17.67 -25.42
N LYS A 110 2.26 17.10 -24.47
CA LYS A 110 3.55 16.44 -24.71
C LYS A 110 3.57 15.08 -24.00
N PRO A 111 4.45 14.16 -24.41
CA PRO A 111 4.69 12.92 -23.68
C PRO A 111 5.01 13.18 -22.20
N PRO A 112 4.73 12.22 -21.30
CA PRO A 112 5.04 12.35 -19.87
C PRO A 112 6.52 12.74 -19.65
N MET A 113 6.72 13.72 -18.77
CA MET A 113 8.04 14.19 -18.37
C MET A 113 8.31 13.84 -16.91
N THR A 114 9.56 13.60 -16.58
CA THR A 114 10.03 13.27 -15.24
C THR A 114 10.93 14.37 -14.68
N GLU A 115 11.30 14.28 -13.40
CA GLU A 115 12.32 15.17 -12.81
C GLU A 115 13.64 15.14 -13.58
N ARG A 116 13.98 14.00 -14.20
CA ARG A 116 15.16 13.85 -15.06
C ARG A 116 15.08 14.73 -16.32
N ASP A 117 13.87 14.98 -16.81
CA ASP A 117 13.61 15.87 -17.94
C ASP A 117 13.52 17.36 -17.51
N GLY A 118 13.83 17.65 -16.24
CA GLY A 118 13.73 18.99 -15.65
C GLY A 118 12.29 19.39 -15.30
N PHE A 119 11.32 18.47 -15.39
CA PHE A 119 9.94 18.72 -15.04
C PHE A 119 9.73 18.56 -13.54
N TRP A 120 9.36 19.67 -12.89
CA TRP A 120 8.83 19.68 -11.54
C TRP A 120 7.38 20.11 -11.61
N GLU A 121 6.47 19.33 -11.04
CA GLU A 121 5.08 19.79 -10.92
C GLU A 121 5.06 21.10 -10.12
N GLY A 122 4.58 22.17 -10.76
CA GLY A 122 4.45 23.45 -10.10
C GLY A 122 3.52 23.31 -8.88
N VAL A 123 3.94 23.87 -7.75
CA VAL A 123 3.08 24.08 -6.57
C VAL A 123 2.08 25.18 -6.95
N GLY A 124 1.09 24.86 -7.78
CA GLY A 124 0.25 25.87 -8.44
C GLY A 124 -0.62 26.65 -7.46
N GLY A 125 -0.31 27.94 -7.28
CA GLY A 125 -1.16 28.93 -6.64
C GLY A 125 -0.35 30.10 -6.04
N ALA A 126 -0.59 31.32 -6.51
CA ALA A 126 0.04 32.55 -6.02
C ALA A 126 0.03 32.64 -4.48
N GLY A 127 1.22 32.71 -3.87
CA GLY A 127 1.39 33.00 -2.44
C GLY A 127 1.56 31.77 -1.54
N GLY A 128 2.71 31.11 -1.61
CA GLY A 128 3.12 30.13 -0.60
C GLY A 128 4.62 29.89 -0.65
N GLY A 129 5.36 30.45 0.31
CA GLY A 129 6.80 30.24 0.46
C GLY A 129 7.17 28.79 0.86
N PRO A 130 8.41 28.54 1.34
CA PRO A 130 8.88 27.21 1.71
C PRO A 130 8.08 26.71 2.92
N GLY A 131 7.01 25.97 2.65
CA GLY A 131 6.06 25.56 3.67
C GLY A 131 4.80 25.03 3.03
N LEU A 132 4.86 23.82 2.47
CA LEU A 132 3.69 22.95 2.33
C LEU A 132 3.18 22.63 3.74
N GLY A 133 2.43 23.58 4.33
CA GLY A 133 1.78 23.43 5.61
C GLY A 133 0.61 22.46 5.49
N TYR A 134 0.90 21.16 5.36
CA TYR A 134 -0.08 20.13 5.70
C TYR A 134 -0.45 20.34 7.18
N LYS A 135 -1.61 20.97 7.42
CA LYS A 135 -2.27 21.04 8.73
C LYS A 135 -3.07 19.76 9.04
N GLY A 136 -2.84 18.68 8.30
CA GLY A 136 -3.41 17.38 8.61
C GLY A 136 -2.52 16.62 9.58
N GLY A 137 -3.05 15.51 10.07
CA GLY A 137 -2.39 14.64 11.03
C GLY A 137 -3.41 13.67 11.59
N PHE A 138 -2.93 12.74 12.41
CA PHE A 138 -3.82 11.82 13.09
C PHE A 138 -4.72 12.59 14.05
N PRO A 139 -6.06 12.45 13.95
CA PRO A 139 -6.99 13.23 14.77
C PRO A 139 -6.85 12.87 16.25
N SER A 140 -6.84 13.89 17.12
CA SER A 140 -6.85 13.70 18.57
C SER A 140 -8.25 13.43 19.11
N GLY A 141 -8.34 12.78 20.28
CA GLY A 141 -9.62 12.57 20.98
C GLY A 141 -10.58 11.60 20.29
N LEU A 142 -10.08 10.69 19.44
CA LEU A 142 -10.90 9.63 18.87
C LEU A 142 -11.50 8.75 19.98
N LYS A 143 -12.79 8.40 19.83
CA LYS A 143 -13.46 7.41 20.66
C LYS A 143 -13.42 6.07 19.96
N ALA A 144 -13.07 5.01 20.69
CA ALA A 144 -13.07 3.65 20.17
C ALA A 144 -14.51 3.21 19.84
N ASP A 145 -14.73 2.65 18.66
CA ASP A 145 -15.95 1.90 18.35
C ASP A 145 -15.85 0.49 18.94
N VAL A 146 -14.65 -0.11 18.93
CA VAL A 146 -14.36 -1.44 19.49
C VAL A 146 -12.95 -1.52 20.08
N THR A 147 -12.74 -2.48 20.98
CA THR A 147 -11.46 -2.72 21.68
C THR A 147 -10.90 -4.11 21.41
N VAL A 148 -9.57 -4.21 21.36
CA VAL A 148 -8.82 -5.47 21.21
C VAL A 148 -7.86 -5.66 22.38
N CYS A 149 -7.94 -6.79 23.08
CA CYS A 149 -6.96 -7.21 24.09
C CYS A 149 -7.09 -8.69 24.48
N GLY A 150 -6.14 -9.21 25.27
CA GLY A 150 -6.11 -10.61 25.71
C GLY A 150 -7.33 -11.07 26.53
N GLY A 151 -8.05 -10.15 27.20
CA GLY A 151 -9.27 -10.46 27.94
C GLY A 151 -10.03 -9.21 28.42
N GLY A 152 -11.36 -9.28 28.41
CA GLY A 152 -12.23 -8.18 28.84
C GLY A 152 -12.41 -7.04 27.83
N CYS A 153 -11.98 -7.25 26.57
CA CYS A 153 -12.27 -6.38 25.43
C CYS A 153 -13.29 -7.04 24.48
N ASP A 154 -13.77 -6.27 23.49
CA ASP A 154 -14.75 -6.74 22.51
C ASP A 154 -14.18 -7.89 21.66
N TYR A 155 -12.90 -7.81 21.29
CA TYR A 155 -12.20 -8.81 20.50
C TYR A 155 -10.85 -9.21 21.10
N LYS A 156 -10.41 -10.43 20.80
CA LYS A 156 -9.06 -10.92 21.17
C LYS A 156 -8.03 -10.74 20.04
N ARG A 157 -8.49 -10.69 18.79
CA ARG A 157 -7.66 -10.58 17.59
C ARG A 157 -7.97 -9.29 16.85
N VAL A 158 -6.94 -8.70 16.25
CA VAL A 158 -7.08 -7.48 15.45
C VAL A 158 -7.91 -7.74 14.19
N GLN A 159 -7.70 -8.88 13.53
CA GLN A 159 -8.48 -9.23 12.33
C GLN A 159 -9.99 -9.34 12.61
N ASP A 160 -10.39 -9.85 13.78
CA ASP A 160 -11.82 -9.97 14.11
C ASP A 160 -12.48 -8.60 14.27
N ALA A 161 -11.76 -7.63 14.86
CA ALA A 161 -12.22 -6.24 14.94
C ALA A 161 -12.30 -5.57 13.56
N VAL A 162 -11.36 -5.86 12.65
CA VAL A 162 -11.43 -5.40 11.25
C VAL A 162 -12.64 -5.99 10.54
N ASN A 163 -12.92 -7.28 10.75
CA ASN A 163 -14.07 -7.96 10.13
C ASN A 163 -15.40 -7.35 10.60
N ALA A 164 -15.47 -6.89 11.84
CA ALA A 164 -16.65 -6.23 12.42
C ALA A 164 -16.86 -4.79 11.94
N ALA A 165 -15.84 -4.12 11.40
CA ALA A 165 -15.99 -2.80 10.82
C ALA A 165 -16.99 -2.86 9.64
N PRO A 166 -17.93 -1.92 9.52
CA PRO A 166 -18.93 -2.00 8.47
C PRO A 166 -18.36 -1.60 7.09
N ASP A 167 -18.83 -2.25 6.03
CA ASP A 167 -18.36 -1.99 4.67
C ASP A 167 -18.85 -0.63 4.15
N ASN A 168 -17.98 0.11 3.47
CA ASN A 168 -18.30 1.31 2.68
C ASN A 168 -19.16 2.39 3.39
N GLN A 169 -18.94 2.65 4.68
CA GLN A 169 -19.73 3.62 5.47
C GLN A 169 -19.40 5.10 5.25
N GLY A 170 -19.17 5.48 3.98
CA GLY A 170 -18.93 6.86 3.59
C GLY A 170 -17.68 7.44 4.26
N MET A 171 -17.84 8.51 5.03
CA MET A 171 -16.73 9.24 5.69
C MET A 171 -16.59 8.92 7.19
N ARG A 172 -17.44 8.05 7.75
CA ARG A 172 -17.37 7.69 9.18
C ARG A 172 -16.13 6.83 9.41
N ARG A 173 -15.34 7.21 10.42
CA ARG A 173 -14.22 6.40 10.90
C ARG A 173 -14.73 5.26 11.78
N PHE A 174 -14.11 4.09 11.66
CA PHE A 174 -14.30 2.97 12.57
C PHE A 174 -13.02 2.75 13.38
N VAL A 175 -13.05 3.11 14.66
CA VAL A 175 -11.87 3.16 15.52
C VAL A 175 -11.72 1.87 16.29
N ILE A 176 -10.63 1.15 16.01
CA ILE A 176 -10.21 -0.06 16.71
C ILE A 176 -9.11 0.33 17.68
N HIS A 177 -9.41 0.31 18.99
CA HIS A 177 -8.41 0.52 20.03
C HIS A 177 -7.74 -0.80 20.39
N ILE A 178 -6.48 -0.94 20.01
CA ILE A 178 -5.65 -2.13 20.22
C ILE A 178 -4.78 -1.88 21.44
N LYS A 179 -5.18 -2.47 22.58
CA LYS A 179 -4.47 -2.23 23.84
C LYS A 179 -3.07 -2.84 23.82
N GLU A 180 -2.23 -2.40 24.74
CA GLU A 180 -0.90 -2.95 24.99
C GLU A 180 -0.90 -4.48 24.98
N GLY A 181 0.07 -5.06 24.26
CA GLY A 181 0.17 -6.50 24.04
C GLY A 181 0.90 -6.84 22.74
N VAL A 182 1.24 -8.12 22.60
CA VAL A 182 1.83 -8.69 21.39
C VAL A 182 0.78 -9.55 20.69
N TYR A 183 0.47 -9.21 19.45
CA TYR A 183 -0.54 -9.85 18.61
C TYR A 183 0.16 -10.55 17.45
N GLU A 184 0.36 -11.86 17.56
CA GLU A 184 0.94 -12.68 16.50
C GLU A 184 -0.14 -13.12 15.51
N GLU A 185 -0.38 -12.28 14.50
CA GLU A 185 -1.41 -12.52 13.50
C GLU A 185 -1.12 -11.76 12.20
N THR A 186 -1.64 -12.30 11.09
CA THR A 186 -1.69 -11.62 9.80
C THR A 186 -2.99 -10.83 9.70
N VAL A 187 -2.90 -9.51 9.50
CA VAL A 187 -4.07 -8.62 9.41
C VAL A 187 -4.23 -8.10 7.99
N ARG A 188 -5.46 -8.14 7.48
CA ARG A 188 -5.87 -7.63 6.16
C ARG A 188 -7.06 -6.70 6.32
N VAL A 189 -6.90 -5.47 5.83
CA VAL A 189 -7.97 -4.47 5.73
C VAL A 189 -8.37 -4.38 4.25
N PRO A 190 -9.40 -5.11 3.81
CA PRO A 190 -9.78 -5.19 2.40
C PRO A 190 -10.39 -3.88 1.89
N LEU A 191 -10.57 -3.77 0.58
CA LEU A 191 -10.97 -2.55 -0.14
C LEU A 191 -12.28 -1.93 0.40
N GLU A 192 -13.21 -2.77 0.83
CA GLU A 192 -14.53 -2.39 1.34
C GLU A 192 -14.47 -1.76 2.75
N LYS A 193 -13.41 -2.05 3.53
CA LYS A 193 -13.23 -1.55 4.89
C LYS A 193 -12.58 -0.16 4.91
N LYS A 194 -13.34 0.84 4.46
CA LYS A 194 -12.88 2.23 4.39
C LYS A 194 -12.85 2.92 5.76
N ASN A 195 -11.94 3.87 5.93
CA ASN A 195 -11.75 4.70 7.13
C ASN A 195 -11.58 3.91 8.45
N VAL A 196 -11.00 2.71 8.36
CA VAL A 196 -10.59 1.96 9.56
C VAL A 196 -9.42 2.68 10.22
N VAL A 197 -9.48 2.82 11.53
CA VAL A 197 -8.44 3.46 12.33
C VAL A 197 -7.89 2.46 13.34
N PHE A 198 -6.57 2.23 13.30
CA PHE A 198 -5.86 1.51 14.35
C PHE A 198 -5.28 2.52 15.34
N LEU A 199 -5.72 2.42 16.59
CA LEU A 199 -5.21 3.22 17.68
C LEU A 199 -4.57 2.28 18.70
N GLY A 200 -3.25 2.35 18.89
CA GLY A 200 -2.53 1.59 19.90
C GLY A 200 -2.18 2.41 21.14
N ASP A 201 -1.68 1.75 22.18
CA ASP A 201 -1.28 2.36 23.45
C ASP A 201 0.16 2.94 23.43
N GLY A 202 0.86 2.79 22.31
CA GLY A 202 2.19 3.36 22.05
C GLY A 202 3.11 2.43 21.24
N MET A 203 4.08 3.02 20.53
CA MET A 203 5.17 2.26 19.89
C MET A 203 5.88 1.39 20.93
N GLY A 204 6.13 0.13 20.59
CA GLY A 204 6.73 -0.87 21.47
C GLY A 204 5.79 -1.45 22.55
N LYS A 205 4.60 -0.87 22.76
CA LYS A 205 3.59 -1.38 23.71
C LYS A 205 2.54 -2.24 23.00
N THR A 206 1.96 -1.71 21.94
CA THR A 206 1.05 -2.44 21.06
C THR A 206 1.83 -2.94 19.86
N VAL A 207 2.05 -4.26 19.76
CA VAL A 207 2.89 -4.86 18.71
C VAL A 207 2.07 -5.88 17.91
N ILE A 208 1.97 -5.70 16.60
CA ILE A 208 1.45 -6.72 15.68
C ILE A 208 2.64 -7.38 14.97
N THR A 209 2.79 -8.69 15.10
CA THR A 209 3.97 -9.43 14.64
C THR A 209 3.60 -10.60 13.74
N GLY A 210 4.47 -10.88 12.76
CA GLY A 210 4.37 -12.01 11.85
C GLY A 210 5.77 -12.44 11.36
N SER A 211 5.84 -13.51 10.58
CA SER A 211 7.12 -14.06 10.10
C SER A 211 7.03 -14.66 8.68
N LEU A 212 5.99 -14.31 7.93
CA LEU A 212 5.83 -14.74 6.54
C LEU A 212 6.95 -14.15 5.68
N ASN A 213 7.47 -14.96 4.76
CA ASN A 213 8.55 -14.59 3.85
C ASN A 213 8.43 -15.37 2.54
N VAL A 214 9.11 -14.92 1.50
CA VAL A 214 9.06 -15.53 0.17
C VAL A 214 9.72 -16.91 0.07
N GLY A 215 10.54 -17.28 1.06
CA GLY A 215 11.12 -18.63 1.14
C GLY A 215 10.08 -19.71 1.43
N GLN A 216 8.89 -19.32 1.90
CA GLN A 216 7.79 -20.23 2.16
C GLN A 216 7.02 -20.57 0.86
N PRO A 217 6.62 -21.84 0.65
CA PRO A 217 5.97 -22.26 -0.59
C PRO A 217 4.68 -21.48 -0.89
N GLY A 218 4.57 -20.95 -2.12
CA GLY A 218 3.36 -20.25 -2.56
C GLY A 218 3.15 -18.87 -1.92
N ILE A 219 4.18 -18.25 -1.36
CA ILE A 219 4.10 -16.90 -0.78
C ILE A 219 4.88 -15.92 -1.66
N SER A 220 4.19 -14.90 -2.17
CA SER A 220 4.85 -13.76 -2.83
C SER A 220 5.15 -12.65 -1.83
N THR A 221 6.06 -11.72 -2.16
CA THR A 221 6.35 -10.53 -1.35
C THR A 221 5.08 -9.80 -0.91
N TYR A 222 4.09 -9.65 -1.80
CA TYR A 222 2.79 -9.02 -1.49
C TYR A 222 2.05 -9.72 -0.33
N ASN A 223 2.16 -11.05 -0.25
CA ASN A 223 1.48 -11.85 0.77
C ASN A 223 2.24 -11.91 2.10
N THR A 224 3.53 -11.57 2.12
CA THR A 224 4.37 -11.61 3.34
C THR A 224 3.99 -10.57 4.39
N ALA A 225 3.25 -9.52 4.00
CA ALA A 225 2.89 -8.42 4.89
C ALA A 225 2.25 -8.92 6.19
N THR A 226 2.82 -8.57 7.35
CA THR A 226 2.15 -8.80 8.65
C THR A 226 0.80 -8.08 8.67
N VAL A 227 0.79 -6.79 8.28
CA VAL A 227 -0.43 -6.01 8.09
C VAL A 227 -0.48 -5.48 6.66
N GLY A 228 -1.57 -5.79 5.94
CA GLY A 228 -1.80 -5.34 4.58
C GLY A 228 -3.12 -4.56 4.48
N VAL A 229 -3.07 -3.34 3.94
CA VAL A 229 -4.21 -2.42 3.92
C VAL A 229 -4.51 -1.99 2.50
N VAL A 230 -5.76 -2.19 2.07
CA VAL A 230 -6.30 -1.75 0.77
C VAL A 230 -7.42 -0.72 0.95
N GLY A 231 -8.22 -0.82 2.02
CA GLY A 231 -9.33 0.10 2.29
C GLY A 231 -8.88 1.56 2.42
N ASP A 232 -9.51 2.46 1.67
CA ASP A 232 -9.16 3.89 1.61
C ASP A 232 -9.36 4.63 2.94
N GLY A 233 -8.56 5.68 3.17
CA GLY A 233 -8.65 6.54 4.35
C GLY A 233 -8.19 5.87 5.64
N PHE A 234 -7.40 4.79 5.54
CA PHE A 234 -6.86 4.08 6.70
C PHE A 234 -5.99 5.00 7.54
N MET A 235 -6.11 4.87 8.87
CA MET A 235 -5.24 5.58 9.79
C MET A 235 -4.63 4.64 10.82
N ALA A 236 -3.40 4.91 11.24
CA ALA A 236 -2.73 4.18 12.31
C ALA A 236 -1.95 5.14 13.21
N SER A 237 -2.07 4.96 14.53
CA SER A 237 -1.19 5.65 15.48
C SER A 237 -0.91 4.85 16.75
N GLY A 238 0.33 4.94 17.23
CA GLY A 238 0.72 4.40 18.53
C GLY A 238 0.90 2.88 18.54
N LEU A 239 1.44 2.28 17.48
CA LEU A 239 1.71 0.84 17.45
C LEU A 239 2.99 0.50 16.68
N THR A 240 3.51 -0.70 16.94
CA THR A 240 4.60 -1.33 16.19
C THR A 240 4.02 -2.43 15.30
N ILE A 241 4.42 -2.47 14.03
CA ILE A 241 4.14 -3.57 13.12
C ILE A 241 5.48 -4.16 12.69
N GLN A 242 5.66 -5.47 12.88
CA GLN A 242 6.94 -6.11 12.60
C GLN A 242 6.82 -7.43 11.84
N ASN A 243 7.86 -7.74 11.08
CA ASN A 243 8.08 -9.06 10.50
C ASN A 243 9.43 -9.62 10.99
N THR A 244 9.39 -10.77 11.67
CA THR A 244 10.53 -11.38 12.35
C THR A 244 11.14 -12.55 11.58
N ALA A 245 10.90 -12.67 10.26
CA ALA A 245 11.47 -13.74 9.45
C ALA A 245 13.03 -13.78 9.46
N GLY A 246 13.67 -12.63 9.70
CA GLY A 246 15.13 -12.51 9.78
C GLY A 246 15.79 -12.13 8.45
N PRO A 247 17.10 -11.80 8.47
CA PRO A 247 17.80 -11.30 7.29
C PRO A 247 18.03 -12.38 6.21
N ASP A 248 18.13 -13.65 6.60
CA ASP A 248 18.38 -14.77 5.68
C ASP A 248 17.09 -15.28 4.99
N ALA A 249 15.92 -14.77 5.39
CA ALA A 249 14.63 -15.15 4.83
C ALA A 249 14.25 -14.37 3.55
N HIS A 250 15.12 -13.45 3.11
CA HIS A 250 14.87 -12.51 2.02
C HIS A 250 13.62 -11.63 2.26
N GLN A 251 12.82 -11.36 1.23
CA GLN A 251 11.68 -10.44 1.30
C GLN A 251 10.65 -10.85 2.36
N ALA A 252 10.40 -9.95 3.32
CA ALA A 252 9.49 -10.18 4.45
C ALA A 252 8.88 -8.85 4.94
N VAL A 253 7.69 -8.54 4.42
CA VAL A 253 7.03 -7.24 4.64
C VAL A 253 6.41 -7.16 6.04
N ALA A 254 6.67 -6.07 6.76
CA ALA A 254 5.96 -5.75 8.00
C ALA A 254 4.62 -5.07 7.70
N PHE A 255 4.64 -4.00 6.91
CA PHE A 255 3.45 -3.25 6.56
C PHE A 255 3.37 -2.99 5.06
N ARG A 256 2.21 -3.31 4.46
CA ARG A 256 1.86 -2.96 3.08
C ARG A 256 0.66 -2.03 3.07
N SER A 257 0.75 -0.94 2.31
CA SER A 257 -0.36 -0.01 2.13
C SER A 257 -0.64 0.28 0.66
N ASP A 258 -1.91 0.11 0.33
CA ASP A 258 -2.62 0.40 -0.92
C ASP A 258 -3.79 1.37 -0.67
N SER A 259 -3.80 2.02 0.50
CA SER A 259 -4.87 2.88 0.96
C SER A 259 -4.62 4.30 0.51
N ASP A 260 -5.55 4.84 -0.29
CA ASP A 260 -5.48 6.24 -0.69
C ASP A 260 -5.83 7.16 0.50
N LEU A 261 -5.11 8.27 0.60
CA LEU A 261 -5.24 9.26 1.68
C LEU A 261 -5.02 8.65 3.08
N SER A 262 -4.11 7.68 3.19
CA SER A 262 -3.76 7.06 4.47
C SER A 262 -2.86 7.95 5.34
N ILE A 263 -3.11 7.93 6.66
CA ILE A 263 -2.35 8.70 7.66
C ILE A 263 -1.78 7.76 8.71
N ILE A 264 -0.45 7.67 8.76
CA ILE A 264 0.29 6.87 9.72
C ILE A 264 1.10 7.83 10.59
N GLU A 265 0.84 7.88 11.89
CA GLU A 265 1.52 8.78 12.81
C GLU A 265 1.99 8.07 14.07
N ASN A 266 3.22 8.31 14.55
CA ASN A 266 3.74 7.67 15.77
C ASN A 266 3.68 6.13 15.71
N CYS A 267 4.06 5.54 14.57
CA CYS A 267 4.14 4.09 14.38
C CYS A 267 5.58 3.65 14.17
N GLU A 268 5.86 2.38 14.50
CA GLU A 268 7.15 1.75 14.26
C GLU A 268 6.99 0.56 13.31
N PHE A 269 7.87 0.45 12.32
CA PHE A 269 7.93 -0.64 11.36
C PHE A 269 9.28 -1.33 11.45
N ILE A 270 9.28 -2.63 11.79
CA ILE A 270 10.52 -3.39 12.01
C ILE A 270 10.55 -4.61 11.09
N GLY A 271 11.62 -4.75 10.33
CA GLY A 271 11.88 -5.91 9.51
C GLY A 271 13.34 -5.99 9.07
N ASN A 272 13.57 -6.71 7.98
CA ASN A 272 14.85 -6.77 7.29
C ASN A 272 14.64 -6.29 5.85
N GLN A 273 14.61 -7.21 4.90
CA GLN A 273 14.36 -6.89 3.50
C GLN A 273 12.87 -6.61 3.28
N ASP A 274 12.55 -5.55 2.53
CA ASP A 274 11.18 -5.18 2.14
C ASP A 274 10.27 -4.78 3.33
N THR A 275 10.83 -4.17 4.38
CA THR A 275 10.10 -3.87 5.64
C THR A 275 8.79 -3.10 5.42
N LEU A 276 8.84 -1.96 4.73
CA LEU A 276 7.70 -1.07 4.49
C LEU A 276 7.38 -1.01 2.99
N TYR A 277 6.26 -1.62 2.61
CA TYR A 277 5.76 -1.64 1.23
C TYR A 277 4.71 -0.55 1.02
N THR A 278 5.15 0.64 0.61
CA THR A 278 4.28 1.75 0.20
C THR A 278 3.84 1.55 -1.24
N HIS A 279 2.96 0.57 -1.45
CA HIS A 279 2.67 -0.04 -2.75
C HIS A 279 2.14 0.97 -3.77
N SER A 280 1.07 1.69 -3.45
CA SER A 280 0.39 2.60 -4.38
C SER A 280 -0.27 3.79 -3.66
N LEU A 281 -0.77 4.77 -4.43
CA LEU A 281 -1.64 5.85 -3.96
C LEU A 281 -0.98 6.84 -2.99
N ARG A 282 -1.77 7.71 -2.36
CA ARG A 282 -1.25 8.84 -1.55
C ARG A 282 -1.19 8.46 -0.09
N GLN A 283 -0.01 8.55 0.50
CA GLN A 283 0.21 8.11 1.88
C GLN A 283 1.06 9.13 2.65
N PHE A 284 0.68 9.40 3.89
CA PHE A 284 1.36 10.35 4.77
C PHE A 284 1.86 9.68 6.05
N TYR A 285 3.16 9.77 6.30
CA TYR A 285 3.83 9.19 7.47
C TYR A 285 4.47 10.30 8.30
N LYS A 286 4.19 10.31 9.61
CA LYS A 286 4.68 11.36 10.52
C LYS A 286 5.18 10.79 11.83
N SER A 287 6.38 11.20 12.24
CA SER A 287 6.99 10.75 13.50
C SER A 287 7.05 9.22 13.62
N CYS A 288 7.25 8.54 12.50
CA CYS A 288 7.37 7.09 12.44
C CYS A 288 8.84 6.66 12.50
N ARG A 289 9.08 5.46 13.04
CA ARG A 289 10.39 4.80 12.98
C ARG A 289 10.31 3.62 12.01
N ILE A 290 11.27 3.51 11.09
CA ILE A 290 11.33 2.42 10.11
C ILE A 290 12.72 1.79 10.22
N GLN A 291 12.77 0.47 10.39
CA GLN A 291 14.00 -0.29 10.55
C GLN A 291 14.03 -1.48 9.61
N GLY A 292 15.07 -1.57 8.77
CA GLY A 292 15.35 -2.71 7.90
C GLY A 292 16.75 -2.62 7.29
N ASN A 293 17.04 -3.47 6.29
CA ASN A 293 18.36 -3.53 5.66
C ASN A 293 18.34 -3.28 4.14
N VAL A 294 17.73 -4.15 3.34
CA VAL A 294 17.68 -4.11 1.88
C VAL A 294 16.27 -3.66 1.45
N ASP A 295 16.18 -2.66 0.59
CA ASP A 295 14.91 -2.16 0.03
C ASP A 295 13.81 -1.94 1.09
N PHE A 296 14.21 -1.52 2.29
CA PHE A 296 13.34 -1.54 3.46
C PHE A 296 12.20 -0.51 3.41
N ILE A 297 12.23 0.40 2.44
CA ILE A 297 11.09 1.22 2.00
C ILE A 297 11.04 1.09 0.48
N PHE A 298 9.93 0.57 -0.06
CA PHE A 298 9.79 0.33 -1.50
C PHE A 298 8.31 0.42 -1.96
N GLY A 299 8.10 0.53 -3.28
CA GLY A 299 6.79 0.61 -3.93
C GLY A 299 6.67 1.79 -4.87
N ASN A 300 5.44 2.12 -5.30
CA ASN A 300 5.14 3.12 -6.32
C ASN A 300 4.05 4.12 -5.86
N SER A 301 3.96 4.34 -4.55
CA SER A 301 3.06 5.34 -3.96
C SER A 301 3.60 6.77 -4.09
N CYS A 302 2.70 7.75 -3.98
CA CYS A 302 3.07 9.12 -3.61
C CYS A 302 3.18 9.17 -2.08
N PHE A 303 4.39 8.90 -1.58
CA PHE A 303 4.70 8.81 -0.16
C PHE A 303 5.37 10.08 0.36
N ASN A 304 4.86 10.62 1.47
CA ASN A 304 5.51 11.71 2.19
C ASN A 304 5.87 11.29 3.62
N LEU A 305 7.15 11.42 3.97
CA LEU A 305 7.69 11.13 5.30
C LEU A 305 8.12 12.41 6.00
N SER A 306 7.43 12.74 7.08
CA SER A 306 7.68 13.95 7.86
C SER A 306 8.26 13.61 9.25
N ARG A 307 9.47 14.13 9.50
CA ARG A 307 10.23 14.08 10.77
C ARG A 307 10.61 12.65 11.22
N LEU A 308 11.86 12.26 10.98
CA LEU A 308 12.49 11.11 11.62
C LEU A 308 12.99 11.51 13.02
N PRO A 309 12.60 10.81 14.11
CA PRO A 309 13.34 10.90 15.36
C PRO A 309 14.62 10.07 15.23
N HIS A 310 15.76 10.77 15.25
CA HIS A 310 17.16 10.30 15.30
C HIS A 310 17.86 9.83 13.99
N PRO A 311 18.96 10.52 13.59
CA PRO A 311 19.93 10.02 12.63
C PRO A 311 20.96 9.14 13.36
N ASN A 312 20.58 7.95 13.81
CA ASN A 312 21.56 6.94 14.23
C ASN A 312 21.45 5.72 13.31
N CYS A 313 21.89 5.90 12.05
CA CYS A 313 22.55 4.81 11.36
C CYS A 313 23.84 4.50 12.13
N SER A 314 23.82 3.54 13.06
CA SER A 314 25.06 2.96 13.57
C SER A 314 25.78 2.29 12.39
N PRO A 315 27.02 2.67 12.06
CA PRO A 315 27.78 1.95 11.04
C PRO A 315 28.04 0.54 11.55
N ALA A 316 27.50 -0.46 10.85
CA ALA A 316 27.92 -1.83 11.05
C ALA A 316 29.40 -1.95 10.65
N THR A 317 30.28 -2.00 11.65
CA THR A 317 31.68 -2.39 11.49
C THR A 317 31.74 -3.76 10.83
N GLN A 318 32.27 -3.81 9.61
CA GLN A 318 32.66 -5.07 8.98
C GLN A 318 33.76 -5.75 9.83
N PRO A 319 33.66 -7.07 10.11
CA PRO A 319 34.82 -7.81 10.56
C PRO A 319 35.78 -7.99 9.37
N ARG A 320 36.96 -7.37 9.47
CA ARG A 320 38.09 -7.70 8.59
C ARG A 320 38.47 -9.15 8.83
N LYS A 321 38.37 -9.98 7.79
CA LYS A 321 39.05 -11.27 7.73
C LYS A 321 40.53 -11.00 7.43
N GLY A 322 41.38 -11.32 8.39
CA GLY A 322 42.76 -11.76 8.15
C GLY A 322 42.80 -13.28 8.28
#